data_AF-A0A9X6WNI5-F1
#
_entry.id   AF-A0A9X6WNI5-F1
#
_cell.length_a   1.000
_cell.length_b   1.000
_cell.length_c   1.000
_cell.angle_alpha   90.00
_cell.angle_beta   90.00
_cell.angle_gamma   90.00
#
_symmetry.space_group_name_H-M   'P 1'
#
loop_
_entity.id
_entity.type
_entity.pdbx_description
1 polymer ?
#
loop_
_entity_poly.entity_id
_entity_poly.type
_entity_poly.pdbx_seq_one_letter_code
_entity_poly.pdbx_strand_id
1 'polypeptide(L)'
;MRILFDFDGTLFDSYPNIVENIYQEIADERKHIIPKEEVYRLVKVNAKFAMDMLEFNEEQRKRVYSKQYDVIPELNKPFPHIEKVLQYASKNVIMTHKSGDAVREILEFYNMSHYFEEIVSKDSGFPKKPNPESYKYLHEKYHIDLVIGDRQLDLIPGKELDIVTCSYQNHLPAADYYIDDYSNFPLVVLGMKYDVKSHSKKKPELNESWLKQYFDVDSQEYRDILKTVETTQQTEIAFLHKLGLSPKVKRTGYYPLDGALFALEHGFKASVVKTILLHNRNREEIDSNKEVKEIIDLFESFLTPYVEEKIKNFNCDF
;
A
#
# COMPACT_ATOMS: atom_id res chain seq x y z
N MET A 1 8.99 -13.30 -0.27
CA MET A 1 9.01 -12.05 0.52
C MET A 1 8.32 -12.29 1.85
N ARG A 2 8.91 -11.82 2.95
CA ARG A 2 8.50 -12.07 4.34
C ARG A 2 8.05 -10.74 4.94
N ILE A 3 6.78 -10.64 5.35
CA ILE A 3 6.15 -9.35 5.66
C ILE A 3 5.67 -9.33 7.11
N LEU A 4 5.98 -8.24 7.81
CA LEU A 4 5.41 -7.90 9.11
C LEU A 4 4.32 -6.84 8.90
N PHE A 5 3.13 -7.14 9.39
CA PHE A 5 1.98 -6.23 9.31
C PHE A 5 1.61 -5.68 10.68
N ASP A 6 1.26 -4.40 10.74
CA ASP A 6 0.28 -3.94 11.73
C ASP A 6 -1.11 -4.54 11.43
N PHE A 7 -2.01 -4.54 12.40
CA PHE A 7 -3.35 -5.13 12.25
C PHE A 7 -4.44 -4.09 11.97
N ASP A 8 -4.66 -3.16 12.89
CA ASP A 8 -5.79 -2.23 12.91
C ASP A 8 -5.54 -1.05 11.96
N GLY A 9 -6.33 -0.94 10.89
CA GLY A 9 -6.10 0.08 9.87
C GLY A 9 -5.09 -0.34 8.79
N THR A 10 -4.50 -1.53 8.93
CA THR A 10 -3.53 -2.09 7.98
C THR A 10 -4.04 -3.37 7.31
N LEU A 11 -4.34 -4.42 8.09
CA LEU A 11 -4.93 -5.66 7.58
C LEU A 11 -6.46 -5.59 7.53
N PHE A 12 -7.04 -5.00 8.59
CA PHE A 12 -8.48 -4.91 8.78
C PHE A 12 -8.91 -3.47 9.05
N ASP A 13 -10.01 -3.04 8.44
CA ASP A 13 -10.71 -1.82 8.78
C ASP A 13 -11.48 -2.02 10.09
N SER A 14 -10.79 -1.84 11.21
CA SER A 14 -11.34 -1.97 12.55
C SER A 14 -11.89 -0.66 13.12
N TYR A 15 -11.72 0.45 12.40
CA TYR A 15 -12.21 1.76 12.83
C TYR A 15 -13.73 1.78 13.07
N PRO A 16 -14.59 1.14 12.26
CA PRO A 16 -16.03 1.06 12.55
C PRO A 16 -16.32 0.41 13.91
N ASN A 17 -15.62 -0.68 14.25
CA ASN A 17 -15.77 -1.36 15.54
C ASN A 17 -15.31 -0.47 16.71
N ILE A 18 -14.17 0.20 16.57
CA ILE A 18 -13.64 1.11 17.60
C ILE A 18 -14.58 2.30 17.82
N VAL A 19 -15.09 2.88 16.73
CA VAL A 19 -16.06 3.98 16.76
C VAL A 19 -17.34 3.53 17.44
N GLU A 20 -17.88 2.35 17.12
CA GLU A 20 -19.08 1.83 17.77
C GLU A 20 -18.88 1.67 19.28
N ASN A 21 -17.77 1.07 19.70
CA ASN A 21 -17.45 0.86 21.11
C ASN A 21 -17.36 2.18 21.89
N ILE A 22 -16.78 3.22 21.29
CA ILE A 22 -16.71 4.56 21.91
C ILE A 22 -18.08 5.24 21.87
N TYR A 23 -18.77 5.20 20.73
CA TYR A 23 -20.02 5.93 20.51
C TYR A 23 -21.15 5.46 21.43
N GLN A 24 -21.17 4.18 21.79
CA GLN A 24 -22.13 3.63 22.75
C GLN A 24 -21.97 4.20 24.17
N GLU A 25 -20.78 4.66 24.54
CA GLU A 25 -20.52 5.25 25.87
C GLU A 25 -20.78 6.77 25.91
N ILE A 26 -21.11 7.38 24.77
CA ILE A 26 -21.57 8.77 24.70
C ILE A 26 -23.03 8.81 25.19
N ALA A 27 -23.33 9.73 26.11
CA ALA A 27 -24.68 9.94 26.62
C ALA A 27 -25.65 10.33 25.48
N ASP A 28 -26.88 9.84 25.50
CA ASP A 28 -27.84 10.01 24.40
C ASP A 28 -28.12 11.49 24.10
N GLU A 29 -28.16 12.32 25.13
CA GLU A 29 -28.30 13.77 25.00
C GLU A 29 -27.11 14.44 24.30
N ARG A 30 -25.95 13.79 24.15
CA ARG A 30 -24.78 14.35 23.44
C ARG A 30 -24.66 13.87 22.00
N LYS A 31 -25.32 12.76 21.63
CA LYS A 31 -25.19 12.13 20.30
C LYS A 31 -25.67 13.00 19.13
N HIS A 32 -26.60 13.94 19.38
CA HIS A 32 -27.03 14.88 18.35
C HIS A 32 -25.98 15.96 18.02
N ILE A 33 -25.00 16.18 18.90
CA ILE A 33 -23.92 17.15 18.74
C ILE A 33 -22.63 16.46 18.30
N ILE A 34 -22.44 15.20 18.71
CA ILE A 34 -21.25 14.40 18.42
C ILE A 34 -21.67 13.24 17.51
N PRO A 35 -21.61 13.41 16.18
CA PRO A 35 -21.94 12.34 15.25
C PRO A 35 -20.81 11.30 15.18
N LYS A 36 -21.09 10.09 14.66
CA LYS A 36 -20.10 9.00 14.55
C LYS A 36 -18.90 9.40 13.70
N GLU A 37 -19.10 10.24 12.69
CA GLU A 37 -18.06 10.79 11.82
C GLU A 37 -17.03 11.60 12.62
N GLU A 38 -17.46 12.33 13.66
CA GLU A 38 -16.54 13.07 14.52
C GLU A 38 -15.71 12.12 15.39
N VAL A 39 -16.36 11.10 15.97
CA VAL A 39 -15.65 10.05 16.71
C VAL A 39 -14.63 9.35 15.82
N TYR A 40 -15.00 9.04 14.57
CA TYR A 40 -14.09 8.45 13.60
C TYR A 40 -12.85 9.31 13.35
N ARG A 41 -13.02 10.63 13.14
CA ARG A 41 -11.89 11.58 12.98
C ARG A 41 -10.95 11.55 14.19
N LEU A 42 -11.50 11.55 15.40
CA LEU A 42 -10.71 11.51 16.63
C LEU A 42 -9.96 10.18 16.81
N VAL A 43 -10.61 9.05 16.51
CA VAL A 43 -10.01 7.71 16.61
C VAL A 43 -8.86 7.53 15.64
N LYS A 44 -8.97 8.07 14.41
CA LYS A 44 -7.86 8.11 13.43
C LYS A 44 -6.62 8.81 13.96
N VAL A 45 -6.76 9.77 14.89
CA VAL A 45 -5.61 10.33 15.62
C VAL A 45 -5.11 9.32 16.65
N ASN A 46 -5.92 8.98 17.65
CA ASN A 46 -5.80 7.77 18.48
C ASN A 46 -7.04 7.60 19.39
N ALA A 47 -7.39 6.36 19.76
CA ALA A 47 -8.58 6.08 20.58
C ALA A 47 -8.55 6.70 22.00
N LYS A 48 -7.39 6.77 22.67
CA LYS A 48 -7.23 7.45 23.96
C LYS A 48 -7.51 8.94 23.82
N PHE A 49 -6.97 9.59 22.79
CA PHE A 49 -7.23 10.99 22.48
C PHE A 49 -8.71 11.24 22.18
N ALA A 50 -9.36 10.35 21.44
CA ALA A 50 -10.82 10.43 21.24
C ALA A 50 -11.57 10.44 22.58
N MET A 51 -11.26 9.50 23.48
CA MET A 51 -11.87 9.47 24.82
C MET A 51 -11.53 10.69 25.68
N ASP A 52 -10.33 11.28 25.51
CA ASP A 52 -9.95 12.54 26.18
C ASP A 52 -10.80 13.71 25.68
N MET A 53 -10.92 13.88 24.35
CA MET A 53 -11.72 14.93 23.72
C MET A 53 -13.23 14.79 23.97
N LEU A 54 -13.71 13.57 24.16
CA LEU A 54 -15.11 13.28 24.50
C LEU A 54 -15.38 13.41 26.01
N GLU A 55 -14.36 13.74 26.81
CA GLU A 55 -14.42 13.90 28.26
C GLU A 55 -14.89 12.63 29.00
N PHE A 56 -14.44 11.46 28.54
CA PHE A 56 -14.81 10.19 29.18
C PHE A 56 -14.19 10.08 30.57
N ASN A 57 -15.00 9.70 31.55
CA ASN A 57 -14.54 9.33 32.89
C ASN A 57 -13.87 7.94 32.91
N GLU A 58 -13.26 7.58 34.05
CA GLU A 58 -12.54 6.31 34.18
C GLU A 58 -13.42 5.08 33.93
N GLU A 59 -14.67 5.10 34.37
CA GLU A 59 -15.59 3.97 34.19
C GLU A 59 -16.01 3.80 32.73
N GLN A 60 -16.28 4.89 32.01
CA GLN A 60 -16.51 4.86 30.56
C GLN A 60 -15.29 4.29 29.83
N ARG A 61 -14.08 4.75 30.17
CA ARG A 61 -12.84 4.23 29.57
C ARG A 61 -12.66 2.75 29.83
N LYS A 62 -12.89 2.29 31.07
CA LYS A 62 -12.82 0.87 31.42
C LYS A 62 -13.80 0.05 30.56
N ARG A 63 -15.03 0.53 30.36
CA ARG A 63 -16.02 -0.15 29.51
C ARG A 63 -15.63 -0.18 28.03
N VAL A 64 -15.11 0.91 27.47
CA VAL A 64 -14.56 0.92 26.09
C VAL A 64 -13.42 -0.09 25.98
N TYR A 65 -12.49 -0.09 26.94
CA TYR A 65 -11.37 -1.02 26.92
C TYR A 65 -11.80 -2.47 27.15
N SER A 66 -12.83 -2.78 27.96
CA SER A 66 -13.32 -4.16 28.06
C SER A 66 -13.94 -4.65 26.76
N LYS A 67 -14.66 -3.79 26.03
CA LYS A 67 -15.24 -4.15 24.72
C LYS A 67 -14.20 -4.45 23.64
N GLN A 68 -12.91 -4.19 23.89
CA GLN A 68 -11.85 -4.61 22.96
C GLN A 68 -11.71 -6.15 22.87
N TYR A 69 -12.25 -6.87 23.86
CA TYR A 69 -12.31 -8.34 23.90
C TYR A 69 -13.61 -8.91 23.33
N ASP A 70 -14.68 -8.11 23.28
CA ASP A 70 -15.97 -8.48 22.67
C ASP A 70 -16.01 -7.97 21.23
N VAL A 71 -15.17 -8.54 20.37
CA VAL A 71 -15.07 -8.08 18.99
C VAL A 71 -16.34 -8.45 18.21
N ILE A 72 -16.80 -7.54 17.35
CA ILE A 72 -17.78 -7.84 16.31
C ILE A 72 -17.02 -8.01 14.99
N PRO A 73 -16.72 -9.24 14.53
CA PRO A 73 -15.86 -9.46 13.36
C PRO A 73 -16.37 -8.76 12.10
N GLU A 74 -17.67 -8.61 11.92
CA GLU A 74 -18.31 -7.95 10.78
C GLU A 74 -17.96 -6.46 10.66
N LEU A 75 -17.60 -5.82 11.79
CA LEU A 75 -17.15 -4.43 11.86
C LEU A 75 -15.63 -4.28 11.70
N ASN A 76 -14.91 -5.38 11.45
CA ASN A 76 -13.48 -5.43 11.22
C ASN A 76 -13.24 -6.11 9.88
N LYS A 77 -13.55 -5.44 8.76
CA LYS A 77 -13.46 -6.06 7.42
C LYS A 77 -12.02 -6.08 6.92
N PRO A 78 -11.55 -7.14 6.27
CA PRO A 78 -10.24 -7.13 5.64
C PRO A 78 -10.22 -6.05 4.55
N PHE A 79 -9.11 -5.34 4.41
CA PHE A 79 -8.99 -4.35 3.35
C PHE A 79 -9.04 -5.00 1.96
N PRO A 80 -9.60 -4.33 0.95
CA PRO A 80 -9.66 -4.87 -0.40
C PRO A 80 -8.27 -5.30 -0.89
N HIS A 81 -8.21 -6.47 -1.53
CA HIS A 81 -7.00 -7.08 -2.11
C HIS A 81 -5.91 -7.54 -1.12
N ILE A 82 -6.08 -7.40 0.20
CA ILE A 82 -5.07 -7.83 1.18
C ILE A 82 -4.76 -9.32 1.10
N GLU A 83 -5.77 -10.16 0.85
CA GLU A 83 -5.58 -11.61 0.76
C GLU A 83 -4.62 -12.01 -0.37
N LYS A 84 -4.63 -11.29 -1.50
CA LYS A 84 -3.67 -11.53 -2.60
C LYS A 84 -2.23 -11.22 -2.16
N VAL A 85 -2.04 -10.21 -1.31
CA VAL A 85 -0.72 -9.87 -0.73
C VAL A 85 -0.27 -10.98 0.22
N LEU A 86 -1.16 -11.46 1.08
CA LEU A 86 -0.88 -12.56 2.02
C LEU A 86 -0.50 -13.85 1.29
N GLN A 87 -1.16 -14.16 0.17
CA GLN A 87 -0.85 -15.30 -0.70
C GLN A 87 0.48 -15.14 -1.44
N TYR A 88 0.83 -13.92 -1.84
CA TYR A 88 2.11 -13.63 -2.50
C TYR A 88 3.30 -13.76 -1.54
N ALA A 89 3.11 -13.35 -0.28
CA ALA A 89 4.15 -13.43 0.72
C ALA A 89 4.46 -14.89 1.10
N SER A 90 5.75 -15.19 1.25
CA SER A 90 6.20 -16.52 1.69
C SER A 90 6.02 -16.71 3.19
N LYS A 91 5.96 -15.62 3.96
CA LYS A 91 5.65 -15.60 5.40
C LYS A 91 4.97 -14.28 5.75
N ASN A 92 3.93 -14.37 6.58
CA ASN A 92 3.27 -13.20 7.16
C ASN A 92 3.33 -13.31 8.69
N VAL A 93 3.65 -12.21 9.35
CA VAL A 93 3.58 -12.08 10.81
C VAL A 93 2.87 -10.79 11.19
N ILE A 94 2.24 -10.77 12.36
CA ILE A 94 1.52 -9.60 12.87
C ILE A 94 2.23 -9.05 14.10
N MET A 95 2.31 -7.72 14.19
CA MET A 95 2.56 -7.00 15.44
C MET A 95 1.44 -5.99 15.70
N THR A 96 0.68 -6.16 16.79
CA THR A 96 -0.46 -5.29 17.13
C THR A 96 -0.57 -4.98 18.62
N HIS A 97 -1.21 -3.86 18.94
CA HIS A 97 -1.62 -3.51 20.31
C HIS A 97 -3.01 -4.05 20.67
N LYS A 98 -3.68 -4.75 19.76
CA LYS A 98 -4.92 -5.50 20.02
C LYS A 98 -4.62 -6.76 20.83
N SER A 99 -5.62 -7.28 21.55
CA SER A 99 -5.50 -8.58 22.23
C SER A 99 -5.30 -9.70 21.22
N GLY A 100 -4.53 -10.72 21.61
CA GLY A 100 -4.30 -11.88 20.76
C GLY A 100 -5.60 -12.62 20.43
N ASP A 101 -6.49 -12.77 21.41
CA ASP A 101 -7.77 -13.48 21.22
C ASP A 101 -8.68 -12.73 20.24
N ALA A 102 -8.77 -11.41 20.38
CA ALA A 102 -9.51 -10.54 19.48
C ALA A 102 -8.97 -10.56 18.04
N VAL A 103 -7.65 -10.69 17.86
CA VAL A 103 -7.03 -10.86 16.53
C VAL A 103 -7.38 -12.22 15.95
N ARG A 104 -7.25 -13.30 16.72
CA ARG A 104 -7.56 -14.67 16.28
C ARG A 104 -9.02 -14.82 15.89
N GLU A 105 -9.94 -14.28 16.69
CA GLU A 105 -11.37 -14.32 16.41
C GLU A 105 -11.72 -13.67 15.07
N ILE A 106 -11.17 -12.49 14.77
CA ILE A 106 -11.36 -11.83 13.46
C ILE A 106 -10.76 -12.68 12.34
N LEU A 107 -9.52 -13.15 12.51
CA LEU A 107 -8.84 -13.94 11.49
C LEU A 107 -9.58 -15.24 11.20
N GLU A 108 -10.12 -15.92 12.21
CA GLU A 108 -10.90 -17.15 12.06
C GLU A 108 -12.22 -16.88 11.36
N PHE A 109 -12.92 -15.80 11.72
CA PHE A 109 -14.18 -15.41 11.06
C PHE A 109 -14.01 -15.19 9.56
N TYR A 110 -12.92 -14.55 9.13
CA TYR A 110 -12.61 -14.34 7.71
C TYR A 110 -11.80 -15.48 7.07
N ASN A 111 -11.55 -16.58 7.80
CA ASN A 111 -10.73 -17.71 7.35
C ASN A 111 -9.32 -17.29 6.89
N MET A 112 -8.68 -16.34 7.58
CA MET A 112 -7.36 -15.79 7.24
C MET A 112 -6.25 -16.21 8.21
N SER A 113 -6.57 -16.93 9.29
CA SER A 113 -5.57 -17.35 10.30
C SER A 113 -4.41 -18.15 9.71
N HIS A 114 -4.68 -18.95 8.68
CA HIS A 114 -3.70 -19.82 8.04
C HIS A 114 -2.60 -19.06 7.26
N TYR A 115 -2.77 -17.76 7.01
CA TYR A 115 -1.74 -16.95 6.35
C TYR A 115 -0.60 -16.53 7.27
N PHE A 116 -0.79 -16.59 8.60
CA PHE A 116 0.11 -16.00 9.57
C PHE A 116 0.91 -17.04 10.36
N GLU A 117 2.21 -16.86 10.39
CA GLU A 117 3.16 -17.71 11.11
C GLU A 117 3.17 -17.40 12.61
N GLU A 118 3.04 -16.12 12.96
CA GLU A 118 3.07 -15.64 14.33
C GLU A 118 2.33 -14.32 14.49
N ILE A 119 1.70 -14.16 15.66
CA ILE A 119 1.00 -12.96 16.09
C ILE A 119 1.65 -12.49 17.38
N VAL A 120 2.36 -11.37 17.33
CA VAL A 120 2.80 -10.62 18.51
C VAL A 120 1.70 -9.61 18.84
N SER A 121 0.98 -9.85 19.92
CA SER A 121 -0.12 -9.01 20.38
C SER A 121 0.29 -8.19 21.60
N LYS A 122 -0.64 -7.40 22.16
CA LYS A 122 -0.41 -6.71 23.43
C LYS A 122 -0.11 -7.66 24.60
N ASP A 123 -0.52 -8.92 24.48
CA ASP A 123 -0.42 -9.92 25.54
C ASP A 123 0.91 -10.69 25.48
N SER A 124 1.74 -10.44 24.46
CA SER A 124 3.01 -11.14 24.22
C SER A 124 4.19 -10.66 25.10
N GLY A 125 3.99 -9.69 26.00
CA GLY A 125 5.00 -9.25 26.96
C GLY A 125 6.09 -8.32 26.41
N PHE A 126 6.02 -7.92 25.14
CA PHE A 126 6.94 -6.93 24.56
C PHE A 126 6.53 -5.49 24.92
N PRO A 127 7.48 -4.54 25.00
CA PRO A 127 7.17 -3.13 25.04
C PRO A 127 6.34 -2.68 23.83
N LYS A 128 5.48 -1.67 24.01
CA LYS A 128 4.66 -1.12 22.92
C LYS A 128 5.52 -0.37 21.90
N LYS A 129 5.14 -0.48 20.61
CA LYS A 129 5.54 0.45 19.54
C LYS A 129 5.49 1.92 20.04
N PRO A 130 6.49 2.76 19.73
CA PRO A 130 7.54 2.56 18.73
C PRO A 130 8.80 1.85 19.25
N ASN A 131 8.77 1.22 20.43
CA ASN A 131 9.92 0.42 20.88
C ASN A 131 10.17 -0.77 19.92
N PRO A 132 11.44 -1.04 19.51
CA PRO A 132 11.74 -2.00 18.45
C PRO A 132 11.84 -3.46 18.90
N GLU A 133 11.76 -3.79 20.19
CA GLU A 133 12.06 -5.15 20.70
C GLU A 133 11.19 -6.25 20.05
N SER A 134 9.89 -5.99 19.86
CA SER A 134 9.00 -6.94 19.18
C SER A 134 9.36 -7.14 17.70
N TYR A 135 9.79 -6.08 17.02
CA TYR A 135 10.19 -6.13 15.62
C TYR A 135 11.54 -6.81 15.46
N LYS A 136 12.47 -6.55 16.38
CA LYS A 136 13.77 -7.21 16.44
C LYS A 136 13.59 -8.71 16.63
N TYR A 137 12.77 -9.12 17.58
CA TYR A 137 12.43 -10.53 17.78
C TYR A 137 11.86 -11.18 16.50
N LEU A 138 10.86 -10.56 15.87
CA LEU A 138 10.26 -11.07 14.64
C LEU A 138 11.25 -11.08 13.46
N HIS A 139 12.11 -10.07 13.35
CA HIS A 139 13.12 -9.96 12.29
C HIS A 139 14.27 -10.95 12.47
N GLU A 140 14.75 -11.18 13.68
CA GLU A 140 15.76 -12.22 13.97
C GLU A 140 15.21 -13.62 13.65
N LYS A 141 13.94 -13.87 13.94
CA LYS A 141 13.30 -15.19 13.74
C LYS A 141 12.90 -15.46 12.29
N TYR A 142 12.35 -14.46 11.61
CA TYR A 142 11.74 -14.64 10.28
C TYR A 142 12.45 -13.87 9.17
N HIS A 143 13.44 -13.03 9.46
CA HIS A 143 14.16 -12.20 8.49
C HIS A 143 13.22 -11.35 7.64
N ILE A 144 12.45 -10.49 8.31
CA ILE A 144 11.43 -9.64 7.67
C ILE A 144 12.04 -8.76 6.59
N ASP A 145 11.46 -8.81 5.39
CA ASP A 145 11.86 -8.01 4.22
C ASP A 145 11.11 -6.67 4.16
N LEU A 146 9.88 -6.63 4.67
CA LEU A 146 8.97 -5.48 4.55
C LEU A 146 8.10 -5.33 5.81
N VAL A 147 7.99 -4.11 6.31
CA VAL A 147 6.99 -3.72 7.31
C VAL A 147 5.88 -2.92 6.64
N ILE A 148 4.62 -3.27 6.88
CA ILE A 148 3.45 -2.51 6.42
C ILE A 148 2.63 -2.03 7.63
N GLY A 149 2.28 -0.74 7.64
CA GLY A 149 1.46 -0.14 8.69
C GLY A 149 0.81 1.17 8.24
N ASP A 150 -0.30 1.56 8.85
CA ASP A 150 -1.02 2.80 8.50
C ASP A 150 -0.51 4.03 9.26
N ARG A 151 0.21 3.85 10.38
CA ARG A 151 0.67 4.96 11.23
C ARG A 151 2.18 4.97 11.37
N GLN A 152 2.70 6.16 11.70
CA GLN A 152 4.14 6.37 11.87
C GLN A 152 4.74 5.46 12.94
N LEU A 153 3.99 5.19 14.02
CA LEU A 153 4.42 4.32 15.11
C LEU A 153 4.67 2.87 14.66
N ASP A 154 4.07 2.43 13.55
CA ASP A 154 4.23 1.08 13.00
C ASP A 154 5.50 0.95 12.17
N LEU A 155 5.97 2.07 11.61
CA LEU A 155 7.11 2.10 10.69
C LEU A 155 8.42 2.49 11.37
N ILE A 156 8.37 3.25 12.48
CA ILE A 156 9.56 3.64 13.26
C ILE A 156 10.41 2.42 13.65
N PRO A 157 9.86 1.35 14.27
CA PRO A 157 10.65 0.17 14.62
C PRO A 157 11.33 -0.51 13.43
N GLY A 158 10.62 -0.61 12.29
CA GLY A 158 11.17 -1.22 11.09
C GLY A 158 12.36 -0.43 10.55
N LYS A 159 12.27 0.89 10.55
CA LYS A 159 13.34 1.80 10.15
C LYS A 159 14.56 1.76 11.06
N GLU A 160 14.36 1.69 12.37
CA GLU A 160 15.47 1.56 13.33
C GLU A 160 16.26 0.27 13.11
N LEU A 161 15.65 -0.73 12.47
CA LEU A 161 16.23 -2.02 12.13
C LEU A 161 16.66 -2.13 10.66
N ASP A 162 16.67 -1.01 9.91
CA ASP A 162 16.97 -0.96 8.47
C ASP A 162 16.09 -1.88 7.59
N ILE A 163 14.85 -2.15 8.03
CA ILE A 163 13.86 -2.91 7.27
C ILE A 163 13.08 -1.94 6.37
N VAL A 164 12.85 -2.33 5.12
CA VAL A 164 12.04 -1.56 4.18
C VAL A 164 10.63 -1.37 4.74
N THR A 165 10.10 -0.16 4.61
CA THR A 165 8.78 0.21 5.15
C THR A 165 7.81 0.65 4.06
N CYS A 166 6.55 0.23 4.18
CA CYS A 166 5.46 0.69 3.34
C CYS A 166 4.32 1.24 4.21
N SER A 167 3.95 2.51 4.00
CA SER A 167 2.77 3.07 4.64
C SER A 167 1.50 2.73 3.87
N TYR A 168 0.46 2.32 4.59
CA TYR A 168 -0.85 2.04 4.03
C TYR A 168 -1.84 3.18 4.32
N GLN A 169 -2.64 3.59 3.33
CA GLN A 169 -3.62 4.71 3.36
C GLN A 169 -3.07 6.13 3.58
N ASN A 170 -1.95 6.26 4.28
CA ASN A 170 -1.33 7.53 4.62
C ASN A 170 0.01 7.63 3.89
N HIS A 171 0.30 8.80 3.31
CA HIS A 171 1.57 9.07 2.63
C HIS A 171 2.57 9.57 3.67
N LEU A 172 3.08 8.66 4.50
CA LEU A 172 3.98 9.01 5.59
C LEU A 172 5.35 9.35 5.00
N PRO A 173 5.89 10.57 5.17
CA PRO A 173 7.14 11.01 4.53
C PRO A 173 8.35 10.15 4.85
N ALA A 174 8.29 9.42 5.96
CA ALA A 174 9.35 8.53 6.36
C ALA A 174 9.34 7.23 5.53
N ALA A 175 8.19 6.70 5.10
CA ALA A 175 8.12 5.37 4.50
C ALA A 175 8.87 5.28 3.16
N ASP A 176 9.48 4.13 2.86
CA ASP A 176 10.16 3.89 1.57
C ASP A 176 9.16 3.78 0.41
N TYR A 177 7.97 3.25 0.72
CA TYR A 177 6.85 3.11 -0.17
C TYR A 177 5.57 3.56 0.52
N TYR A 178 4.55 3.88 -0.27
CA TYR A 178 3.20 4.05 0.23
C TYR A 178 2.20 3.52 -0.78
N ILE A 179 1.08 2.98 -0.29
CA ILE A 179 -0.04 2.52 -1.12
C ILE A 179 -1.36 2.86 -0.44
N ASP A 180 -2.33 3.34 -1.22
CA ASP A 180 -3.67 3.66 -0.71
C ASP A 180 -4.64 2.47 -0.80
N ASP A 181 -4.26 1.44 -1.56
CA ASP A 181 -5.04 0.23 -1.79
C ASP A 181 -4.09 -0.93 -2.14
N TYR A 182 -4.37 -2.14 -1.68
CA TYR A 182 -3.48 -3.29 -1.91
C TYR A 182 -3.42 -3.76 -3.36
N SER A 183 -4.33 -3.32 -4.24
CA SER A 183 -4.12 -3.48 -5.69
C SER A 183 -2.82 -2.83 -6.17
N ASN A 184 -2.27 -1.86 -5.44
CA ASN A 184 -1.02 -1.20 -5.75
C ASN A 184 0.21 -1.89 -5.15
N PHE A 185 0.04 -2.98 -4.38
CA PHE A 185 1.15 -3.74 -3.79
C PHE A 185 2.24 -4.18 -4.79
N PRO A 186 1.94 -4.56 -6.05
CA PRO A 186 2.97 -4.85 -7.04
C PRO A 186 3.98 -3.72 -7.27
N LEU A 187 3.60 -2.45 -7.02
CA LEU A 187 4.54 -1.32 -7.10
C LEU A 187 5.61 -1.37 -6.00
N VAL A 188 5.26 -1.86 -4.80
CA VAL A 188 6.21 -2.07 -3.70
C VAL A 188 7.20 -3.15 -4.08
N VAL A 189 6.69 -4.29 -4.59
CA VAL A 189 7.53 -5.40 -5.08
C VAL A 189 8.47 -4.93 -6.18
N LEU A 190 7.95 -4.19 -7.15
CA LEU A 190 8.71 -3.64 -8.26
C LEU A 190 9.82 -2.69 -7.76
N GLY A 191 9.47 -1.76 -6.87
CA GLY A 191 10.41 -0.83 -6.28
C GLY A 191 11.54 -1.54 -5.54
N MET A 192 11.20 -2.50 -4.67
CA MET A 192 12.20 -3.28 -3.93
C MET A 192 13.12 -4.07 -4.84
N LYS A 193 12.58 -4.67 -5.92
CA LYS A 193 13.35 -5.50 -6.85
C LYS A 193 14.40 -4.69 -7.64
N TYR A 194 14.10 -3.44 -7.98
CA TYR A 194 14.97 -2.57 -8.77
C TYR A 194 15.63 -1.43 -7.97
N ASP A 195 15.55 -1.47 -6.65
CA ASP A 195 16.03 -0.41 -5.74
C ASP A 195 15.49 0.99 -6.13
N VAL A 196 14.20 1.04 -6.44
CA VAL A 196 13.48 2.27 -6.80
C VAL A 196 12.50 2.62 -5.70
N LYS A 197 12.85 3.62 -4.88
CA LYS A 197 11.92 4.21 -3.93
C LYS A 197 10.88 5.06 -4.65
N SER A 198 9.62 4.88 -4.25
CA SER A 198 8.48 5.63 -4.76
C SER A 198 8.68 7.12 -4.43
N HIS A 199 8.49 8.01 -5.42
CA HIS A 199 8.57 9.47 -5.22
C HIS A 199 9.94 10.00 -4.77
N SER A 200 11.02 9.24 -4.99
CA SER A 200 12.38 9.64 -4.65
C SER A 200 12.92 10.79 -5.50
N LYS A 201 12.35 11.00 -6.71
CA LYS A 201 12.69 12.08 -7.62
C LYS A 201 11.52 13.03 -7.84
N LYS A 202 11.84 14.29 -8.13
CA LYS A 202 10.85 15.31 -8.46
C LYS A 202 10.15 14.95 -9.78
N LYS A 203 8.83 14.86 -9.75
CA LYS A 203 8.01 14.67 -10.95
C LYS A 203 8.35 15.71 -12.03
N PRO A 204 8.74 15.29 -13.26
CA PRO A 204 9.05 16.23 -14.33
C PRO A 204 7.77 16.86 -14.89
N GLU A 205 7.92 18.04 -15.48
CA GLU A 205 6.90 18.62 -16.34
C GLU A 205 7.01 17.99 -17.73
N LEU A 206 6.01 17.21 -18.11
CA LEU A 206 6.00 16.47 -19.37
C LEU A 206 5.59 17.41 -20.52
N ASN A 207 6.54 17.71 -21.39
CA ASN A 207 6.36 18.50 -22.60
C ASN A 207 7.42 18.12 -23.65
N GLU A 208 7.32 18.71 -24.84
CA GLU A 208 8.25 18.45 -25.94
C GLU A 208 9.72 18.76 -25.57
N SER A 209 9.97 19.85 -24.85
CA SER A 209 11.31 20.24 -24.40
C SER A 209 11.92 19.20 -23.46
N TRP A 210 11.10 18.63 -22.58
CA TRP A 210 11.50 17.52 -21.72
C TRP A 210 11.82 16.26 -22.52
N LEU A 211 11.00 15.91 -23.52
CA LEU A 211 11.20 14.71 -24.34
C LEU A 211 12.52 14.75 -25.15
N LYS A 212 12.92 15.94 -25.63
CA LYS A 212 14.21 16.18 -26.33
C LYS A 212 15.43 15.82 -25.49
N GLN A 213 15.28 15.71 -24.17
CA GLN A 213 16.38 15.28 -23.30
C GLN A 213 16.64 13.78 -23.41
N TYR A 214 15.68 13.00 -23.92
CA TYR A 214 15.73 11.52 -23.95
C TYR A 214 15.83 10.95 -25.36
N PHE A 215 15.37 11.67 -26.38
CA PHE A 215 15.38 11.22 -27.77
C PHE A 215 15.88 12.32 -28.71
N ASP A 216 16.47 11.90 -29.83
CA ASP A 216 16.75 12.78 -30.97
C ASP A 216 15.42 13.20 -31.63
N VAL A 217 15.30 14.47 -32.00
CA VAL A 217 14.10 15.01 -32.68
C VAL A 217 13.83 14.34 -34.03
N ASP A 218 14.88 13.82 -34.66
CA ASP A 218 14.79 13.13 -35.95
C ASP A 218 14.55 11.61 -35.79
N SER A 219 14.51 11.09 -34.56
CA SER A 219 14.22 9.67 -34.28
C SER A 219 12.75 9.33 -34.54
N GLN A 220 12.51 8.05 -34.88
CA GLN A 220 11.14 7.57 -35.08
C GLN A 220 10.37 7.54 -33.77
N GLU A 221 11.04 7.17 -32.68
CA GLU A 221 10.49 7.08 -31.34
C GLU A 221 9.98 8.44 -30.84
N TYR A 222 10.75 9.50 -31.08
CA TYR A 222 10.33 10.87 -30.74
C TYR A 222 9.06 11.28 -31.47
N ARG A 223 9.00 11.06 -32.80
CA ARG A 223 7.82 11.37 -33.61
C ARG A 223 6.61 10.54 -33.21
N ASP A 224 6.80 9.26 -32.94
CA ASP A 224 5.73 8.36 -32.49
C ASP A 224 5.13 8.84 -31.17
N ILE A 225 5.97 9.19 -30.19
CA ILE A 225 5.49 9.66 -28.89
C ILE A 225 4.69 10.96 -29.04
N LEU A 226 5.16 11.93 -29.84
CA LEU A 226 4.43 13.18 -30.05
C LEU A 226 3.10 12.97 -30.76
N LYS A 227 3.07 12.12 -31.80
CA LYS A 227 1.82 11.73 -32.45
C LYS A 227 0.85 11.11 -31.44
N THR A 228 1.36 10.30 -30.52
CA THR A 228 0.56 9.73 -29.42
C THR A 228 0.02 10.79 -28.48
N VAL A 229 0.83 11.78 -28.10
CA VAL A 229 0.40 12.89 -27.26
C VAL A 229 -0.71 13.71 -27.91
N GLU A 230 -0.72 13.85 -29.25
CA GLU A 230 -1.72 14.62 -29.99
C GLU A 230 -3.11 13.95 -30.06
N THR A 231 -3.18 12.62 -30.00
CA THR A 231 -4.44 11.88 -30.20
C THR A 231 -5.10 11.38 -28.93
N THR A 232 -4.37 11.24 -27.82
CA THR A 232 -4.90 10.69 -26.57
C THR A 232 -5.12 11.77 -25.50
N GLN A 233 -6.15 11.56 -24.67
CA GLN A 233 -6.36 12.35 -23.45
C GLN A 233 -5.44 11.91 -22.30
N GLN A 234 -4.68 10.82 -22.46
CA GLN A 234 -3.82 10.24 -21.44
C GLN A 234 -2.37 10.71 -21.57
N THR A 235 -2.16 12.03 -21.55
CA THR A 235 -0.89 12.69 -21.87
C THR A 235 0.31 12.14 -21.08
N GLU A 236 0.15 11.86 -19.77
CA GLU A 236 1.25 11.31 -18.96
C GLU A 236 1.71 9.94 -19.48
N ILE A 237 0.77 9.06 -19.84
CA ILE A 237 1.07 7.74 -20.38
C ILE A 237 1.66 7.88 -21.78
N ALA A 238 1.13 8.79 -22.60
CA ALA A 238 1.62 9.05 -23.94
C ALA A 238 3.12 9.41 -23.96
N PHE A 239 3.57 10.30 -23.08
CA PHE A 239 4.98 10.66 -22.96
C PHE A 239 5.87 9.52 -22.44
N LEU A 240 5.33 8.64 -21.59
CA LEU A 240 6.13 7.69 -20.81
C LEU A 240 6.13 6.26 -21.37
N HIS A 241 5.11 5.85 -22.14
CA HIS A 241 4.90 4.45 -22.53
C HIS A 241 6.08 3.87 -23.33
N LYS A 242 6.73 4.68 -24.18
CA LYS A 242 7.92 4.34 -24.96
C LYS A 242 9.22 4.92 -24.40
N LEU A 243 9.18 5.61 -23.25
CA LEU A 243 10.36 6.28 -22.69
C LEU A 243 11.52 5.32 -22.42
N GLY A 244 11.23 4.07 -22.06
CA GLY A 244 12.23 3.02 -21.84
C GLY A 244 13.07 2.66 -23.07
N LEU A 245 12.67 3.07 -24.28
CA LEU A 245 13.49 2.93 -25.48
C LEU A 245 14.71 3.86 -25.48
N SER A 246 14.66 4.95 -24.69
CA SER A 246 15.79 5.86 -24.55
C SER A 246 16.98 5.15 -23.88
N PRO A 247 18.19 5.21 -24.46
CA PRO A 247 19.39 4.70 -23.79
C PRO A 247 19.66 5.30 -22.40
N LYS A 248 19.09 6.47 -22.10
CA LYS A 248 19.21 7.14 -20.79
C LYS A 248 18.29 6.56 -19.72
N VAL A 249 17.25 5.82 -20.12
CA VAL A 249 16.22 5.27 -19.21
C VAL A 249 16.27 3.75 -19.17
N LYS A 250 16.81 3.10 -20.21
CA LYS A 250 16.94 1.65 -20.32
C LYS A 250 17.63 1.04 -19.09
N ARG A 251 17.01 0.00 -18.51
CA ARG A 251 17.54 -0.75 -17.35
C ARG A 251 17.47 -2.25 -17.59
N THR A 252 16.29 -2.74 -17.97
CA THR A 252 15.98 -4.17 -18.09
C THR A 252 16.03 -4.65 -19.54
N GLY A 253 15.94 -3.72 -20.50
CA GLY A 253 15.82 -4.04 -21.91
C GLY A 253 14.39 -4.30 -22.38
N TYR A 254 13.43 -4.37 -21.47
CA TYR A 254 12.00 -4.35 -21.78
C TYR A 254 11.45 -2.94 -21.54
N TYR A 255 11.25 -2.19 -22.63
CA TYR A 255 10.97 -0.75 -22.55
C TYR A 255 9.72 -0.37 -21.73
N PRO A 256 8.62 -1.16 -21.67
CA PRO A 256 7.47 -0.82 -20.82
C PRO A 256 7.85 -0.83 -19.33
N LEU A 257 8.68 -1.79 -18.92
CA LEU A 257 9.16 -1.88 -17.54
C LEU A 257 10.11 -0.74 -17.20
N ASP A 258 11.01 -0.38 -18.11
CA ASP A 258 11.93 0.73 -17.92
C ASP A 258 11.18 2.08 -17.79
N GLY A 259 10.14 2.29 -18.61
CA GLY A 259 9.25 3.44 -18.48
C GLY A 259 8.43 3.44 -17.18
N ALA A 260 7.94 2.28 -16.75
CA ALA A 260 7.22 2.13 -15.48
C ALA A 260 8.11 2.42 -14.27
N LEU A 261 9.38 1.97 -14.28
CA LEU A 261 10.37 2.27 -13.24
C LEU A 261 10.66 3.77 -13.17
N PHE A 262 10.80 4.43 -14.32
CA PHE A 262 10.92 5.89 -14.38
C PHE A 262 9.67 6.59 -13.81
N ALA A 263 8.48 6.10 -14.14
CA ALA A 263 7.24 6.68 -13.63
C ALA A 263 7.12 6.51 -12.10
N LEU A 264 7.51 5.35 -11.56
CA LEU A 264 7.48 5.07 -10.12
C LEU A 264 8.45 5.97 -9.34
N GLU A 265 9.71 6.10 -9.80
CA GLU A 265 10.72 6.91 -9.09
C GLU A 265 10.35 8.40 -9.05
N HIS A 266 9.67 8.90 -10.08
CA HIS A 266 9.23 10.30 -10.21
C HIS A 266 7.84 10.56 -9.62
N GLY A 267 7.24 9.58 -8.96
CA GLY A 267 5.99 9.77 -8.23
C GLY A 267 4.76 9.98 -9.11
N PHE A 268 4.72 9.36 -10.28
CA PHE A 268 3.50 9.30 -11.06
C PHE A 268 2.47 8.39 -10.37
N LYS A 269 1.18 8.68 -10.62
CA LYS A 269 0.08 7.91 -10.04
C LYS A 269 0.24 6.41 -10.35
N ALA A 270 -0.14 5.56 -9.41
CA ALA A 270 -0.11 4.11 -9.58
C ALA A 270 -0.76 3.62 -10.89
N SER A 271 -1.89 4.23 -11.28
CA SER A 271 -2.58 3.89 -12.52
C SER A 271 -1.75 4.22 -13.78
N VAL A 272 -0.92 5.27 -13.77
CA VAL A 272 -0.02 5.60 -14.88
C VAL A 272 1.08 4.55 -14.98
N VAL A 273 1.74 4.23 -13.87
CA VAL A 273 2.80 3.20 -13.81
C VAL A 273 2.28 1.86 -14.33
N LYS A 274 1.12 1.41 -13.84
CA LYS A 274 0.48 0.17 -14.26
C LYS A 274 0.10 0.17 -15.74
N THR A 275 -0.47 1.26 -16.25
CA THR A 275 -0.82 1.33 -17.68
C THR A 275 0.42 1.31 -18.56
N ILE A 276 1.49 2.04 -18.19
CA ILE A 276 2.77 1.98 -18.92
C ILE A 276 3.34 0.56 -18.92
N LEU A 277 3.28 -0.16 -17.80
CA LEU A 277 3.81 -1.52 -17.74
C LEU A 277 2.99 -2.52 -18.58
N LEU A 278 1.66 -2.37 -18.61
CA LEU A 278 0.72 -3.35 -19.14
C LEU A 278 0.11 -2.98 -20.51
N HIS A 279 0.50 -1.86 -21.12
CA HIS A 279 -0.02 -1.44 -22.43
C HIS A 279 0.38 -2.41 -23.54
N ASN A 280 1.65 -2.85 -23.55
CA ASN A 280 2.16 -3.85 -24.47
C ASN A 280 1.94 -5.25 -23.87
N ARG A 281 1.08 -6.03 -24.51
CA ARG A 281 0.73 -7.41 -24.10
C ARG A 281 1.28 -8.46 -25.08
N ASN A 282 2.36 -8.16 -25.79
CA ASN A 282 3.01 -9.14 -26.64
C ASN A 282 3.59 -10.28 -25.79
N ARG A 283 2.85 -11.40 -25.71
CA ARG A 283 3.23 -12.55 -24.88
C ARG A 283 4.52 -13.22 -25.34
N GLU A 284 4.85 -13.19 -26.63
CA GLU A 284 6.12 -13.76 -27.10
C GLU A 284 7.34 -13.04 -26.50
N GLU A 285 7.30 -11.71 -26.48
CA GLU A 285 8.36 -10.89 -25.88
C GLU A 285 8.40 -11.08 -24.36
N ILE A 286 7.25 -11.03 -23.69
CA ILE A 286 7.13 -11.20 -22.24
C ILE A 286 7.62 -12.59 -21.80
N ASP A 287 7.18 -13.65 -22.47
CA ASP A 287 7.51 -15.03 -22.10
C ASP A 287 8.97 -15.39 -22.42
N SER A 288 9.63 -14.64 -23.31
CA SER A 288 11.06 -14.80 -23.59
C SER A 288 11.98 -14.36 -22.43
N ASN A 289 11.47 -13.52 -21.52
CA ASN A 289 12.20 -13.06 -20.35
C ASN A 289 11.44 -13.44 -19.07
N LYS A 290 11.96 -14.46 -18.36
CA LYS A 290 11.36 -14.98 -17.13
C LYS A 290 11.11 -13.90 -16.07
N GLU A 291 12.03 -12.94 -15.93
CA GLU A 291 11.92 -11.89 -14.93
C GLU A 291 10.79 -10.91 -15.26
N VAL A 292 10.69 -10.50 -16.52
CA VAL A 292 9.62 -9.64 -17.03
C VAL A 292 8.28 -10.36 -16.90
N LYS A 293 8.21 -11.63 -17.27
CA LYS A 293 7.01 -12.46 -17.11
C LYS A 293 6.51 -12.47 -15.66
N GLU A 294 7.38 -12.77 -14.70
CA GLU A 294 7.01 -12.80 -13.27
C GLU A 294 6.46 -11.44 -12.80
N ILE A 295 7.01 -10.33 -13.28
CA ILE A 295 6.53 -8.99 -12.96
C ILE A 295 5.17 -8.73 -13.60
N ILE A 296 5.00 -9.01 -14.89
CA ILE A 296 3.73 -8.79 -15.59
C ILE A 296 2.62 -9.63 -14.98
N ASP A 297 2.87 -10.92 -14.74
CA ASP A 297 1.87 -11.84 -14.14
C ASP A 297 1.47 -11.38 -12.73
N LEU A 298 2.42 -10.84 -11.93
CA LEU A 298 2.10 -10.21 -10.65
C LEU A 298 1.20 -8.98 -10.80
N PHE A 299 1.49 -8.09 -11.74
CA PHE A 299 0.66 -6.91 -11.96
C PHE A 299 -0.73 -7.25 -12.48
N GLU A 300 -0.85 -8.26 -13.34
CA GLU A 300 -2.12 -8.76 -13.84
C GLU A 300 -2.96 -9.41 -12.73
N SER A 301 -2.34 -10.11 -11.77
CA SER A 301 -3.07 -10.72 -10.66
C SER A 301 -3.71 -9.69 -9.72
N PHE A 302 -3.23 -8.45 -9.70
CA PHE A 302 -3.80 -7.30 -8.99
C PHE A 302 -4.51 -6.28 -9.89
N LEU A 303 -4.83 -6.66 -11.14
CA LEU A 303 -5.51 -5.76 -12.07
C LEU A 303 -6.92 -5.42 -11.60
N THR A 304 -7.28 -4.14 -11.67
CA THR A 304 -8.63 -3.66 -11.34
C THR A 304 -9.37 -3.26 -12.62
N PRO A 305 -10.72 -3.27 -12.63
CA PRO A 305 -11.51 -2.82 -13.79
C PRO A 305 -11.12 -1.42 -14.26
N TYR A 306 -10.85 -0.51 -13.33
CA TYR A 306 -10.41 0.86 -13.65
C TYR A 306 -9.10 0.91 -14.44
N VAL A 307 -8.08 0.13 -14.03
CA VAL A 307 -6.81 0.08 -14.76
C VAL A 307 -6.96 -0.65 -16.09
N GLU A 308 -7.78 -1.71 -16.13
CA GLU A 308 -8.07 -2.44 -17.35
C GLU A 308 -8.75 -1.55 -18.41
N GLU A 309 -9.76 -0.78 -18.02
CA GLU A 309 -10.41 0.20 -18.88
C GLU A 309 -9.42 1.25 -19.37
N LYS A 310 -8.55 1.75 -18.48
CA LYS A 310 -7.52 2.72 -18.84
C LYS A 310 -6.53 2.20 -19.88
N ILE A 311 -6.11 0.92 -19.76
CA ILE A 311 -5.28 0.23 -20.74
C ILE A 311 -6.02 0.08 -22.08
N LYS A 312 -7.29 -0.35 -22.05
CA LYS A 312 -8.11 -0.49 -23.26
C LYS A 312 -8.23 0.84 -24.00
N ASN A 313 -8.58 1.92 -23.28
CA ASN A 313 -8.71 3.25 -23.86
C ASN A 313 -7.38 3.73 -24.46
N PHE A 314 -6.25 3.52 -23.75
CA PHE A 314 -4.94 3.90 -24.28
C PHE A 314 -4.57 3.14 -25.56
N ASN A 315 -4.86 1.84 -25.62
CA ASN A 315 -4.55 1.01 -26.77
C ASN A 315 -5.52 1.23 -27.95
N CYS A 316 -6.74 1.72 -27.70
CA CYS A 316 -7.70 2.08 -28.75
C CYS A 316 -7.36 3.42 -29.44
N ASP A 317 -6.54 4.26 -28.80
CA ASP A 317 -6.17 5.58 -29.33
C ASP A 317 -5.11 5.48 -30.47
N PHE A 318 -4.61 4.28 -30.80
CA PHE A 318 -3.51 4.03 -31.75
C PHE A 318 -3.76 2.89 -32.74
#